data_AF-A0A9E3TXL1-F1
#
_entry.id   AF-A0A9E3TXL1-F1
#
_cell.length_a   1.000
_cell.length_b   1.000
_cell.length_c   1.000
_cell.angle_alpha   90.00
_cell.angle_beta   90.00
_cell.angle_gamma   90.00
#
_symmetry.space_group_name_H-M   'P 1'
#
loop_
_entity.id
_entity.type
_entity.pdbx_description
1 polymer ?
#
loop_
_entity_poly.entity_id
_entity_poly.type
_entity_poly.pdbx_seq_one_letter_code
_entity_poly.pdbx_strand_id
1 'polypeptide(L)'
;MRRVTGWVLAILSGLIILYNVTQTRYNRQQIEDHPWITFFSGGENLERAYTFTPPFTGFEIAVIAILIIGAIMIFLPTPQQPSAVDKPQDEH
;
A
#
# COMPACT_ATOMS: atom_id res chain seq x y z
N MET A 1 -6.53 17.48 7.42
CA MET A 1 -6.16 16.90 6.10
C MET A 1 -5.13 15.77 6.20
N ARG A 2 -3.98 15.93 6.87
CA ARG A 2 -2.91 14.90 6.96
C ARG A 2 -3.39 13.48 7.31
N ARG A 3 -4.24 13.33 8.33
CA ARG A 3 -4.79 12.03 8.75
C ARG A 3 -5.67 11.38 7.69
N VAL A 4 -6.46 12.17 6.96
CA VAL A 4 -7.33 11.67 5.88
C VAL A 4 -6.47 11.15 4.72
N THR A 5 -5.42 11.89 4.34
CA THR A 5 -4.45 11.43 3.34
C THR A 5 -3.77 10.13 3.77
N GLY A 6 -3.37 10.02 5.04
CA GLY A 6 -2.78 8.79 5.59
C GLY A 6 -3.72 7.58 5.46
N TRP A 7 -5.00 7.75 5.80
CA TRP A 7 -6.02 6.71 5.62
C TRP A 7 -6.21 6.30 4.16
N VAL A 8 -6.27 7.26 3.23
CA VAL A 8 -6.39 6.98 1.80
C VAL A 8 -5.21 6.15 1.30
N LEU A 9 -3.98 6.52 1.67
CA LEU A 9 -2.77 5.78 1.29
C LEU A 9 -2.72 4.37 1.88
N ALA A 10 -3.12 4.21 3.14
CA ALA A 10 -3.17 2.91 3.81
C ALA A 10 -4.22 1.99 3.17
N ILE A 11 -5.41 2.52 2.85
CA ILE A 11 -6.48 1.75 2.20
C ILE A 11 -6.05 1.34 0.78
N LEU A 12 -5.52 2.27 -0.02
CA LEU A 12 -5.10 1.98 -1.39
C LEU A 12 -3.99 0.92 -1.44
N SER A 13 -2.96 1.04 -0.60
CA SER A 13 -1.90 0.03 -0.51
C SER A 13 -2.43 -1.32 -0.03
N GLY A 14 -3.31 -1.33 0.98
CA GLY A 14 -3.98 -2.55 1.45
C GLY A 14 -4.80 -3.24 0.35
N LEU A 15 -5.55 -2.47 -0.46
CA LEU A 15 -6.31 -3.00 -1.59
C LEU A 15 -5.41 -3.58 -2.67
N ILE A 16 -4.28 -2.95 -2.98
CA ILE A 16 -3.30 -3.48 -3.94
C ILE A 16 -2.75 -4.82 -3.45
N ILE A 17 -2.39 -4.91 -2.16
CA ILE A 17 -1.90 -6.17 -1.56
C ILE A 17 -2.99 -7.25 -1.63
N LEU A 18 -4.24 -6.92 -1.29
CA LEU A 18 -5.36 -7.86 -1.31
C LEU A 18 -5.69 -8.37 -2.72
N TYR A 19 -5.74 -7.44 -3.69
CA TYR A 19 -5.94 -7.78 -5.11
C TYR A 19 -4.86 -8.76 -5.57
N ASN A 20 -3.61 -8.47 -5.21
CA ASN A 20 -2.49 -9.31 -5.57
C ASN A 20 -2.55 -10.71 -4.94
N VAL A 21 -2.93 -10.82 -3.65
CA VAL A 21 -3.17 -12.13 -3.01
C VAL A 21 -4.25 -12.93 -3.75
N THR A 22 -5.29 -12.26 -4.22
CA THR A 22 -6.38 -12.90 -4.98
C THR A 22 -5.87 -13.43 -6.32
N GLN A 23 -5.03 -12.66 -7.02
CA GLN A 23 -4.39 -13.09 -8.27
C GLN A 23 -3.45 -14.28 -8.07
N THR A 24 -2.66 -14.30 -7.00
CA THR A 24 -1.80 -15.45 -6.67
C THR A 24 -2.63 -16.71 -6.43
N ARG A 25 -3.77 -16.60 -5.75
CA ARG A 25 -4.68 -17.73 -5.53
C ARG A 25 -5.31 -18.22 -6.83
N TYR A 26 -5.77 -17.30 -7.68
CA TYR A 26 -6.31 -17.61 -9.00
C TYR A 26 -5.29 -18.36 -9.87
N ASN A 27 -4.06 -17.85 -9.94
CA ASN A 27 -2.97 -18.50 -10.70
C ASN A 27 -2.68 -19.91 -10.18
N ARG A 28 -2.69 -20.08 -8.85
CA ARG A 28 -2.48 -21.40 -8.24
C ARG A 28 -3.58 -22.38 -8.66
N GLN A 29 -4.83 -21.94 -8.62
CA GLN A 29 -5.97 -22.75 -9.08
C GLN A 29 -5.87 -23.07 -10.58
N GLN A 30 -5.54 -22.10 -11.43
CA GLN A 30 -5.31 -22.32 -12.86
C GLN A 30 -4.24 -23.40 -13.15
N ILE A 31 -3.13 -23.38 -12.40
CA ILE A 31 -2.07 -24.39 -12.53
C ILE A 31 -2.57 -25.77 -12.09
N GLU A 32 -3.34 -25.84 -11.00
CA GLU A 32 -3.86 -27.09 -10.44
C GLU A 32 -4.98 -27.70 -11.32
N ASP A 33 -5.91 -26.88 -11.80
CA ASP A 33 -7.07 -27.31 -12.58
C ASP A 33 -6.72 -27.57 -14.06
N HIS A 34 -5.80 -26.77 -14.61
CA HIS A 34 -5.45 -26.79 -16.03
C HIS A 34 -3.93 -26.77 -16.27
N PRO A 35 -3.19 -27.79 -15.76
CA PRO A 35 -1.73 -27.81 -15.83
C PRO A 35 -1.21 -27.86 -17.27
N TRP A 36 -1.88 -28.63 -18.14
CA TRP A 36 -1.48 -28.76 -19.55
C TRP A 36 -1.67 -27.47 -20.32
N ILE A 37 -2.79 -26.77 -20.11
CA ILE A 37 -3.05 -25.49 -20.77
C ILE A 37 -1.99 -24.48 -20.36
N THR A 38 -1.68 -24.41 -19.06
CA THR A 38 -0.64 -23.53 -18.52
C THR A 38 0.74 -23.85 -19.09
N PHE A 39 1.07 -25.13 -19.25
CA PHE A 39 2.35 -25.54 -19.81
C PHE A 39 2.46 -25.20 -21.29
N PHE A 40 1.43 -25.50 -22.10
CA PHE A 40 1.45 -25.26 -23.54
C PHE A 40 1.30 -23.78 -23.91
N SER A 41 0.64 -22.96 -23.09
CA SER A 41 0.58 -21.51 -23.26
C SER A 41 1.83 -20.79 -22.76
N GLY A 42 2.77 -21.50 -22.13
CA GLY A 42 3.92 -20.88 -21.46
C GLY A 42 3.53 -19.95 -20.30
N GLY A 43 2.34 -20.13 -19.72
CA GLY A 43 1.83 -19.30 -18.62
C GLY A 43 1.08 -18.04 -19.04
N GLU A 44 0.73 -17.86 -20.32
CA GLU A 44 -0.10 -16.72 -20.77
C GLU A 44 -1.51 -16.68 -20.15
N ASN A 45 -1.99 -17.80 -19.61
CA ASN A 45 -3.25 -17.91 -18.89
C ASN A 45 -3.15 -17.47 -17.42
N LEU A 46 -1.95 -17.17 -16.93
CA LEU A 46 -1.71 -16.70 -15.58
C LEU A 46 -1.72 -15.17 -15.56
N GLU A 47 -2.40 -14.64 -14.56
CA GLU A 47 -2.43 -13.21 -14.30
C GLU A 47 -1.10 -12.76 -13.70
N ARG A 48 -0.72 -11.49 -13.90
CA ARG A 48 0.48 -10.96 -13.24
C ARG A 48 0.21 -10.78 -11.75
N ALA A 49 0.79 -11.66 -10.95
CA ALA A 49 0.79 -11.57 -9.50
C ALA A 49 2.22 -11.27 -8.99
N TYR A 50 2.33 -10.32 -8.08
CA TYR A 50 3.50 -10.05 -7.26
C TYR A 50 3.50 -11.04 -6.07
N THR A 51 4.64 -11.32 -5.46
CA THR A 51 4.70 -12.31 -4.38
C THR A 51 4.75 -11.67 -3.00
N PHE A 52 5.10 -10.37 -2.92
CA PHE A 52 5.41 -9.65 -1.67
C PHE A 52 6.31 -10.49 -0.74
N THR A 53 7.17 -11.32 -1.32
CA THR A 53 8.16 -12.14 -0.62
C THR A 53 9.54 -11.83 -1.17
N PRO A 54 10.61 -11.89 -0.36
CA PRO A 54 11.97 -11.66 -0.86
C PRO A 54 12.32 -12.63 -2.01
N PRO A 55 13.02 -12.17 -3.07
CA PRO A 55 13.46 -10.80 -3.31
C PRO A 55 12.33 -9.89 -3.82
N PHE A 56 12.21 -8.70 -3.22
CA PHE A 56 11.19 -7.72 -3.61
C PHE A 56 11.57 -7.00 -4.91
N THR A 57 10.58 -6.83 -5.79
CA THR A 57 10.62 -5.92 -6.93
C THR A 57 10.47 -4.47 -6.46
N GLY A 58 10.93 -3.51 -7.29
CA GLY A 58 10.81 -2.07 -6.98
C GLY A 58 9.35 -1.61 -6.75
N PHE A 59 8.38 -2.26 -7.42
CA PHE A 59 6.97 -1.99 -7.21
C PHE A 59 6.49 -2.45 -5.82
N GLU A 60 6.86 -3.65 -5.39
CA GLU A 60 6.47 -4.17 -4.07
C GLU A 60 7.05 -3.31 -2.94
N ILE A 61 8.30 -2.84 -3.10
CA ILE A 61 8.93 -1.90 -2.18
C ILE A 61 8.14 -0.61 -2.11
N ALA A 62 7.71 -0.06 -3.25
CA ALA A 62 6.92 1.17 -3.28
C ALA A 62 5.57 1.01 -2.57
N VAL A 63 4.87 -0.10 -2.78
CA VAL A 63 3.58 -0.38 -2.11
C VAL A 63 3.76 -0.50 -0.59
N ILE A 64 4.79 -1.23 -0.13
CA ILE A 64 5.11 -1.35 1.29
C ILE A 64 5.49 0.01 1.89
N ALA A 65 6.29 0.81 1.18
CA ALA A 65 6.68 2.14 1.62
C ALA A 65 5.48 3.09 1.76
N ILE A 66 4.54 3.07 0.79
CA ILE A 66 3.31 3.87 0.85
C ILE A 66 2.46 3.47 2.05
N LEU A 67 2.35 2.17 2.35
CA LEU A 67 1.64 1.68 3.52
C LEU A 67 2.27 2.21 4.83
N ILE A 68 3.60 2.15 4.93
CA ILE A 68 4.35 2.66 6.10
C ILE A 68 4.16 4.17 6.26
N ILE A 69 4.30 4.95 5.18
CA ILE A 69 4.12 6.40 5.20
C ILE A 69 2.68 6.75 5.60
N GLY A 70 1.68 6.05 5.03
CA GLY A 70 0.28 6.22 5.39
C GLY A 70 0.03 5.99 6.87
N ALA A 71 0.59 4.90 7.43
CA ALA A 71 0.51 4.62 8.86
C ALA A 71 1.16 5.72 9.71
N ILE A 72 2.37 6.17 9.37
CA ILE A 72 3.07 7.26 10.06
C ILE A 72 2.21 8.53 10.08
N MET A 73 1.58 8.88 8.95
CA MET A 73 0.73 10.08 8.86
C MET A 73 -0.52 10.01 9.76
N ILE A 74 -1.04 8.81 10.01
CA ILE A 74 -2.17 8.56 10.90
C ILE A 74 -1.73 8.67 12.37
N PHE A 75 -0.62 7.99 12.72
CA PHE A 75 -0.22 7.78 14.12
C PHE A 75 0.67 8.88 14.71
N LEU A 76 1.47 9.60 13.90
CA LEU A 76 2.26 10.70 14.45
C LEU A 76 1.36 11.88 14.84
N PRO A 77 1.54 12.46 16.03
CA PRO A 77 0.96 13.76 16.38
C PRO A 77 1.43 14.82 15.37
N THR A 78 0.56 15.76 15.02
CA THR A 78 1.00 16.98 14.33
C THR A 78 1.73 17.84 15.36
N PRO A 79 2.97 18.29 15.10
CA PRO A 79 3.60 19.27 15.99
C PRO A 79 2.66 20.49 16.07
N GLN A 80 2.30 20.87 17.30
CA GLN A 80 1.51 22.08 17.53
C GLN A 80 2.34 23.26 17.03
N GLN A 81 1.81 24.02 16.05
CA GLN A 81 2.38 25.32 15.75
C GLN A 81 2.34 26.14 17.04
N PRO A 82 3.46 26.76 17.46
CA PRO A 82 3.43 27.73 18.54
C PRO A 82 2.36 28.75 18.19
N SER A 83 1.33 28.86 19.04
CA SER A 83 0.31 29.88 18.87
C SER A 83 1.02 31.21 19.07
N ALA A 84 1.32 31.88 17.96
CA ALA A 84 1.73 33.27 18.01
C ALA A 84 0.52 34.04 18.51
N VAL A 85 0.60 34.52 19.75
CA VAL A 85 0.01 35.75 20.31
C VAL A 85 -0.19 35.52 21.80
N ASP A 86 0.66 36.16 22.59
CA ASP A 86 0.14 37.07 23.59
C ASP A 86 1.11 38.26 23.63
N LYS A 87 0.89 39.23 22.73
CA LYS A 87 1.50 40.55 22.90
C LYS A 87 0.63 41.25 23.94
N PRO A 88 1.16 41.67 25.10
CA PRO A 88 0.38 42.47 26.03
C PRO A 88 -0.03 43.76 25.32
N GLN A 89 -1.32 43.88 25.03
CA GLN A 89 -1.96 45.16 24.80
C GLN A 89 -2.10 45.81 26.17
N ASP A 90 -1.12 46.59 26.60
CA ASP A 90 -1.31 47.62 27.62
C ASP A 90 -0.09 48.53 27.61
N GLU A 91 -0.30 49.77 27.18
CA GLU A 91 0.29 51.02 27.71
C GLU A 91 -0.18 52.16 26.79
N HIS A 92 -1.37 52.68 27.12
CA HIS A 92 -1.88 53.98 26.66
C HIS A 92 -1.65 55.02 27.76
#